data_AF-A0A452R887-F1
#
_entry.id   AF-A0A452R887-F1
#
_cell.length_a   1.000
_cell.length_b   1.000
_cell.length_c   1.000
_cell.angle_alpha   90.00
_cell.angle_beta   90.00
_cell.angle_gamma   90.00
#
_symmetry.space_group_name_H-M   'P 1'
#
loop_
_entity.id
_entity.type
_entity.pdbx_description
1 polymer ?
#
loop_
_entity_poly.entity_id
_entity_poly.type
_entity_poly.pdbx_seq_one_letter_code
_entity_poly.pdbx_strand_id
1 'polypeptide(L)'
;MRPARWLALGSLLALAGLLEGRLVGEEEAGFGECDRFFYAGTPPAGLAAEAHVKICQRFEGAERFATLYSLRDRIPVYSAFRAARPAAGPRGPYISG
;
A
#
# COMPACT_ATOMS: atom_id res chain seq x y z
N MET A 1 -9.23 -25.03 31.72
CA MET A 1 -9.06 -23.76 30.99
C MET A 1 -7.62 -23.64 30.52
N ARG A 2 -7.18 -23.37 29.28
CA ARG A 2 -7.78 -23.13 27.95
C ARG A 2 -6.59 -23.26 26.95
N PRO A 3 -6.20 -24.44 26.45
CA PRO A 3 -5.18 -24.55 25.38
C PRO A 3 -5.60 -23.79 24.11
N ALA A 4 -6.91 -23.72 23.87
CA ALA A 4 -7.51 -22.92 22.81
C ALA A 4 -7.21 -21.40 22.91
N ARG A 5 -6.95 -20.87 24.13
CA ARG A 5 -6.61 -19.45 24.30
C ARG A 5 -5.23 -19.14 23.72
N TRP A 6 -4.27 -20.04 23.94
CA TRP A 6 -2.88 -19.88 23.48
C TRP A 6 -2.77 -19.99 21.97
N LEU A 7 -3.50 -20.94 21.36
CA LEU A 7 -3.58 -21.07 19.92
C LEU A 7 -4.19 -19.81 19.27
N ALA A 8 -5.27 -19.27 19.83
CA ALA A 8 -5.90 -18.05 19.32
C ALA A 8 -4.98 -16.82 19.41
N LEU A 9 -4.25 -16.66 20.52
CA LEU A 9 -3.24 -15.60 20.69
C LEU A 9 -2.08 -15.75 19.70
N GLY A 10 -1.58 -16.98 19.48
CA GLY A 10 -0.54 -17.26 18.50
C GLY A 10 -0.95 -16.89 17.06
N SER A 11 -2.16 -17.28 16.63
CA SER A 11 -2.67 -16.90 15.30
C SER A 11 -2.89 -15.40 15.15
N LEU A 12 -3.38 -14.71 16.19
CA LEU A 12 -3.56 -13.25 16.15
C LEU A 12 -2.22 -12.52 16.00
N LEU A 13 -1.19 -12.95 16.73
CA LEU A 13 0.16 -12.39 16.61
C LEU A 13 0.77 -12.66 15.24
N ALA A 14 0.61 -13.88 14.71
CA ALA A 14 1.08 -14.22 13.36
C ALA A 14 0.37 -13.38 12.27
N LEU A 15 -0.94 -13.19 12.40
CA LEU A 15 -1.72 -12.37 11.47
C LEU A 15 -1.35 -10.88 11.55
N ALA A 16 -1.11 -10.36 12.77
CA ALA A 16 -0.67 -8.99 12.96
C ALA A 16 0.71 -8.73 12.33
N GLY A 17 1.63 -9.71 12.39
CA GLY A 17 2.93 -9.63 11.72
C GLY A 17 2.87 -9.63 10.19
N LEU A 18 1.73 -10.00 9.58
CA LEU A 18 1.57 -9.95 8.12
C LEU A 18 1.09 -8.59 7.62
N LEU A 19 0.44 -7.79 8.47
CA LEU A 19 -0.18 -6.51 8.12
C LEU A 19 0.63 -5.34 8.72
N GLU A 20 1.69 -4.93 8.01
CA GLU A 20 2.66 -3.93 8.49
C GLU A 20 2.50 -2.55 7.80
N GLY A 21 1.33 -1.94 7.86
CA GLY A 21 1.19 -0.55 7.40
C GLY A 21 2.02 0.41 8.24
N ARG A 22 2.99 1.13 7.64
CA ARG A 22 3.74 2.21 8.29
C ARG A 22 3.01 3.53 8.09
N LEU A 23 2.68 4.21 9.19
CA LEU A 23 2.18 5.58 9.14
C LEU A 23 3.37 6.52 8.94
N VAL A 24 3.37 7.26 7.84
CA VAL A 24 4.44 8.18 7.46
C VAL A 24 4.17 9.53 8.14
N GLY A 25 5.19 10.07 8.82
CA GLY A 25 5.08 11.32 9.56
C GLY A 25 4.71 12.50 8.65
N GLU A 26 4.04 13.51 9.21
CA GLU A 26 3.66 14.71 8.45
C GLU A 26 4.88 15.45 7.89
N GLU A 27 5.98 15.51 8.66
CA GLU A 27 7.23 16.18 8.31
C GLU A 27 8.05 15.44 7.23
N GLU A 28 7.82 14.14 7.02
CA GLU A 28 8.53 13.35 6.02
C GLU A 28 8.02 13.72 4.63
N ALA A 29 8.89 14.12 3.71
CA ALA A 29 8.47 14.40 2.34
C ALA A 29 7.92 13.13 1.67
N GLY A 30 6.80 13.26 0.97
CA GLY A 30 6.16 12.12 0.29
C GLY A 30 5.70 11.01 1.24
N PHE A 31 5.85 9.76 0.81
CA PHE A 31 5.40 8.53 1.46
C PHE A 31 6.57 7.64 1.90
N GLY A 32 7.76 8.22 2.09
CA GLY A 32 8.96 7.50 2.53
C GLY A 32 9.39 6.44 1.52
N GLU A 33 9.57 5.19 1.97
CA GLU A 33 10.01 4.08 1.13
C GLU A 33 9.00 3.76 0.00
N CYS A 34 7.74 4.12 0.21
CA CYS A 34 6.67 3.91 -0.75
C CYS A 34 6.63 4.93 -1.89
N ASP A 35 7.52 5.94 -1.91
CA ASP A 35 7.58 6.90 -3.02
C ASP A 35 7.86 6.22 -4.37
N ARG A 36 8.55 5.08 -4.36
CA ARG A 36 8.83 4.25 -5.54
C ARG A 36 7.59 3.76 -6.31
N PHE A 37 6.40 3.82 -5.70
CA PHE A 37 5.15 3.40 -6.33
C PHE A 37 4.50 4.51 -7.15
N PHE A 38 4.89 5.77 -6.97
CA PHE A 38 4.43 6.87 -7.78
C PHE A 38 5.18 6.94 -9.11
N TYR A 39 4.53 7.51 -10.12
CA TYR A 39 5.20 7.83 -11.37
C TYR A 39 6.37 8.80 -11.09
N ALA A 40 7.56 8.46 -11.60
CA ALA A 40 8.79 9.22 -11.36
C ALA A 40 9.09 9.47 -9.86
N GLY A 41 8.58 8.63 -8.95
CA GLY A 41 8.80 8.80 -7.52
C GLY A 41 8.13 10.03 -6.92
N THR A 42 7.19 10.67 -7.63
CA THR A 42 6.63 11.96 -7.23
C THR A 42 5.14 11.83 -6.88
N PRO A 43 4.74 12.06 -5.62
CA PRO A 43 3.34 12.07 -5.23
C PRO A 43 2.52 13.18 -5.92
N PRO A 44 1.22 12.96 -6.17
CA PRO A 44 0.36 13.99 -6.75
C PRO A 44 0.20 15.18 -5.79
N ALA A 45 0.31 16.39 -6.32
CA ALA A 45 0.04 17.62 -5.59
C ALA A 45 -1.46 17.90 -5.47
N GLY A 46 -1.85 18.68 -4.45
CA GLY A 46 -3.22 19.21 -4.30
C GLY A 46 -4.25 18.23 -3.71
N LEU A 47 -3.85 17.01 -3.33
CA LEU A 47 -4.74 16.05 -2.67
C LEU A 47 -4.62 16.03 -1.14
N ALA A 48 -3.54 16.59 -0.60
CA ALA A 48 -3.34 16.68 0.84
C ALA A 48 -4.31 17.71 1.45
N ALA A 49 -5.02 17.32 2.49
CA ALA A 49 -5.88 18.20 3.27
C ALA A 49 -5.85 17.80 4.76
N GLU A 50 -6.51 18.59 5.61
CA GLU A 50 -6.69 18.29 7.03
C GLU A 50 -7.20 16.87 7.27
N ALA A 51 -6.65 16.21 8.29
CA ALA A 51 -6.95 14.83 8.69
C ALA A 51 -6.61 13.75 7.63
N HIS A 52 -5.78 14.06 6.63
CA HIS A 52 -5.19 13.03 5.78
C HIS A 52 -3.91 12.49 6.42
N VAL A 53 -3.77 11.17 6.40
CA VAL A 53 -2.53 10.49 6.79
C VAL A 53 -1.93 9.75 5.61
N LYS A 54 -0.61 9.71 5.59
CA LYS A 54 0.18 9.02 4.57
C LYS A 54 0.52 7.63 5.12
N ILE A 55 0.22 6.61 4.35
CA ILE A 55 0.43 5.22 4.75
C ILE A 55 1.32 4.54 3.71
N CYS A 56 2.45 4.01 4.14
CA CYS A 56 3.25 3.08 3.36
C CYS A 56 2.80 1.65 3.69
N GLN A 57 2.12 1.01 2.75
CA GLN A 57 1.47 -0.28 2.95
C GLN A 57 2.50 -1.39 2.75
N ARG A 58 2.72 -2.21 3.78
CA ARG A 58 3.68 -3.32 3.73
C ARG A 58 2.97 -4.64 3.99
N PHE A 59 3.43 -5.66 3.29
CA PHE A 59 2.96 -7.04 3.40
C PHE A 59 4.16 -7.97 3.27
N GLU A 60 4.29 -8.90 4.23
CA GLU A 60 5.45 -9.79 4.36
C GLU A 60 6.78 -9.02 4.43
N GLY A 61 6.82 -7.95 5.23
CA GLY A 61 8.02 -7.13 5.44
C GLY A 61 8.45 -6.26 4.25
N ALA A 62 7.72 -6.30 3.13
CA ALA A 62 8.03 -5.53 1.94
C ALA A 62 6.95 -4.48 1.63
N GLU A 63 7.36 -3.31 1.16
CA GLU A 63 6.46 -2.26 0.69
C GLU A 63 5.70 -2.74 -0.56
N ARG A 64 4.40 -2.44 -0.62
CA ARG A 64 3.52 -2.88 -1.72
C ARG A 64 2.86 -1.72 -2.46
N PHE A 65 2.42 -0.69 -1.74
CA PHE A 65 1.78 0.49 -2.32
C PHE A 65 1.73 1.66 -1.33
N ALA A 66 1.55 2.88 -1.85
CA ALA A 66 1.32 4.07 -1.06
C ALA A 66 -0.18 4.38 -0.99
N THR A 67 -0.68 4.86 0.15
CA THR A 67 -2.08 5.29 0.31
C THR A 67 -2.17 6.60 1.08
N LEU A 68 -2.85 7.60 0.50
CA LEU A 68 -3.32 8.78 1.21
C LEU A 68 -4.72 8.48 1.75
N TYR A 69 -4.88 8.51 3.08
CA TYR A 69 -6.11 8.11 3.75
C TYR A 69 -6.74 9.28 4.49
N SER A 70 -8.02 9.57 4.23
CA SER A 70 -8.79 10.55 5.01
C SER A 70 -9.28 9.90 6.30
N LEU A 71 -8.80 10.36 7.45
CA LEU A 71 -9.32 9.91 8.75
C LEU A 71 -10.75 10.41 8.99
N ARG A 72 -11.10 11.56 8.40
CA ARG A 72 -12.44 12.18 8.51
C ARG A 72 -13.48 11.31 7.82
N ASP A 73 -13.24 10.98 6.55
CA ASP A 73 -14.20 10.28 5.70
C ASP A 73 -14.01 8.75 5.75
N ARG A 74 -12.90 8.30 6.35
CA ARG A 74 -12.49 6.90 6.48
C ARG A 74 -12.30 6.18 5.14
N ILE A 75 -11.79 6.90 4.14
CA ILE A 75 -11.56 6.39 2.79
C ILE A 75 -10.10 6.58 2.35
N PRO A 76 -9.58 5.68 1.48
CA PRO A 76 -8.36 5.97 0.73
C PRO A 76 -8.69 6.99 -0.37
N VAL A 77 -8.23 8.22 -0.21
CA VAL A 77 -8.43 9.30 -1.20
C VAL A 77 -7.58 9.05 -2.44
N TYR A 78 -6.39 8.48 -2.26
CA TYR A 78 -5.50 8.15 -3.35
C TYR A 78 -4.63 6.94 -2.99
N SER A 79 -4.35 6.08 -3.96
CA SER A 79 -3.39 4.99 -3.81
C SER A 79 -2.49 4.88 -5.06
N ALA A 80 -1.21 4.63 -4.85
CA ALA A 80 -0.24 4.37 -5.92
C ALA A 80 0.41 2.99 -5.77
N PHE A 81 0.42 2.23 -6.86
CA PHE A 81 1.02 0.90 -6.94
C PHE A 81 1.62 0.66 -8.33
N ARG A 82 2.54 -0.29 -8.43
CA ARG A 82 3.10 -0.73 -9.72
C ARG A 82 2.49 -2.06 -10.10
N ALA A 83 1.66 -2.08 -11.13
CA ALA A 83 1.17 -3.31 -11.71
C ALA A 83 2.31 -4.07 -12.41
N ALA A 84 2.34 -5.39 -12.25
CA ALA A 84 3.17 -6.22 -13.10
C ALA A 84 2.76 -5.98 -14.56
N ARG A 85 3.74 -5.91 -15.47
CA ARG A 85 3.40 -5.95 -16.89
C ARG A 85 2.65 -7.27 -17.13
N PRO A 86 1.50 -7.25 -17.82
CA PRO A 86 0.95 -8.48 -18.33
C PRO A 86 2.06 -9.22 -19.06
N ALA A 87 2.19 -10.53 -18.82
CA ALA A 87 3.00 -11.36 -19.68
C ALA A 87 2.60 -11.03 -21.12
N ALA A 88 3.57 -10.82 -22.01
CA ALA A 88 3.26 -10.56 -23.40
C ALA A 88 2.28 -11.65 -23.84
N GLY A 89 1.03 -11.24 -24.08
CA GLY A 89 0.04 -12.16 -24.63
C GLY A 89 0.62 -12.75 -25.91
N PRO A 90 0.15 -13.93 -26.35
CA PRO A 90 0.50 -14.42 -27.67
C PRO A 90 0.34 -13.28 -28.66
N ARG A 91 1.40 -12.95 -29.41
CA ARG A 91 1.31 -11.94 -30.46
C ARG A 91 0.27 -12.45 -31.46
N GLY A 92 -0.96 -11.94 -31.36
CA GLY A 92 -1.96 -12.13 -32.40
C GLY A 92 -1.38 -11.61 -33.72
N PRO A 93 -1.71 -12.23 -34.86
CA PRO A 93 -1.15 -11.83 -36.15
C PRO A 93 -1.43 -10.35 -36.38
N TYR A 94 -0.35 -9.58 -36.56
CA TYR A 94 -0.43 -8.19 -36.97
C TYR A 94 -0.93 -8.18 -38.42
N ILE A 95 -2.21 -7.85 -38.62
CA ILE A 95 -2.77 -7.66 -39.96
C ILE A 95 -2.28 -6.28 -40.42
N SER A 96 -1.27 -6.27 -41.30
CA SER A 96 -0.95 -5.07 -42.09
C SER A 96 -2.12 -4.83 -43.04
N GLY A 97 -2.79 -3.69 -42.87
CA GLY A 97 -3.58 -3.08 -43.94
C GLY A 97 -2.69 -2.42 -44.98
#